data_AF-A0A9W6F1H5-F1
#
_entry.id   AF-A0A9W6F1H5-F1
#
_cell.length_a   1.000
_cell.length_b   1.000
_cell.length_c   1.000
_cell.angle_alpha   90.00
_cell.angle_beta   90.00
_cell.angle_gamma   90.00
#
_symmetry.space_group_name_H-M   'P 1'
#
loop_
_entity.id
_entity.type
_entity.pdbx_description
1 polymer ?
#
loop_
_entity_poly.entity_id
_entity_poly.type
_entity_poly.pdbx_seq_one_letter_code
_entity_poly.pdbx_strand_id
1 'polypeptide(L)'
;MSDRARPMDSGAAGQGGRSKKQTQSDAKGNRRGGRAIAQAEEVEVKEKINLVRLRYEGAVKDGQDDPHKVLISKVHKAAQLQLSDDKLSVTGYKGYRTARCSHGAHEGALYCEVRVSRMGVSGHCRLGWCTRKAELQAPVGYDTFGFSYRDVDGSKVFNGLREPYGQPFREGDVVGMYIYLPKGGRTLEPQQNEYTKYKGKWMRIEDPEPNPEQLPGSVIAFAVNGVYQGVAFRDFNEGTYYPAVSLYTMPEQQEGATVTVNFGPRFQYPPLQPEGCPPAMPVCELATVGAAAAAAAATPGATEAPSGATPPPGAGFGMQDAGPQASGVLSDAAFAAVPPQDVDMKDAVLGLVQEGPDGAGEVVEGGM
;
A
#
# COMPACT_ATOMS: atom_id res chain seq x y z
N MET A 1 -41.27 -55.14 11.43
CA MET A 1 -41.10 -56.00 12.62
C MET A 1 -39.76 -55.61 13.25
N SER A 2 -39.62 -55.26 14.53
CA SER A 2 -40.57 -54.83 15.59
C SER A 2 -39.69 -54.44 16.80
N ASP A 3 -39.68 -53.23 17.35
CA ASP A 3 -40.73 -52.44 18.04
C ASP A 3 -40.52 -52.46 19.59
N ARG A 4 -40.93 -51.38 20.29
CA ARG A 4 -40.93 -51.12 21.77
C ARG A 4 -39.57 -50.85 22.46
N ALA A 5 -39.49 -50.21 23.64
CA ALA A 5 -40.29 -49.15 24.32
C ALA A 5 -39.59 -48.67 25.63
N ARG A 6 -40.01 -47.55 26.24
CA ARG A 6 -39.62 -47.07 27.61
C ARG A 6 -40.65 -47.47 28.69
N PRO A 7 -40.34 -47.32 30.00
CA PRO A 7 -40.72 -46.14 30.82
C PRO A 7 -39.51 -45.59 31.67
N MET A 8 -39.48 -44.45 32.40
CA MET A 8 -40.39 -43.76 33.38
C MET A 8 -40.62 -44.56 34.69
N ASP A 9 -40.80 -44.03 35.91
CA ASP A 9 -40.78 -42.68 36.56
C ASP A 9 -40.60 -42.90 38.11
N SER A 10 -40.53 -42.00 39.12
CA SER A 10 -40.61 -40.51 39.32
C SER A 10 -40.12 -40.15 40.76
N GLY A 11 -40.03 -38.84 41.14
CA GLY A 11 -39.98 -38.36 42.55
C GLY A 11 -39.11 -37.09 42.76
N ALA A 12 -39.59 -35.87 43.07
CA ALA A 12 -40.46 -35.33 44.14
C ALA A 12 -39.72 -34.94 45.44
N ALA A 13 -40.09 -33.90 46.23
CA ALA A 13 -40.81 -32.63 45.98
C ALA A 13 -40.79 -31.69 47.22
N GLY A 14 -40.90 -30.37 47.03
CA GLY A 14 -41.38 -29.39 48.03
C GLY A 14 -40.33 -28.57 48.83
N GLN A 15 -40.68 -27.55 49.62
CA GLN A 15 -41.84 -26.61 49.54
C GLN A 15 -41.65 -25.42 50.54
N GLY A 16 -42.10 -24.21 50.18
CA GLY A 16 -42.28 -23.06 51.09
C GLY A 16 -41.04 -22.20 51.44
N GLY A 17 -41.18 -20.92 51.82
CA GLY A 17 -42.35 -20.02 51.73
C GLY A 17 -42.35 -18.83 52.71
N ARG A 18 -42.84 -17.65 52.26
CA ARG A 18 -43.16 -16.42 53.03
C ARG A 18 -41.99 -15.63 53.66
N SER A 19 -42.10 -14.33 54.03
CA SER A 19 -42.90 -13.20 53.48
C SER A 19 -42.56 -11.85 54.17
N LYS A 20 -42.40 -10.78 53.37
CA LYS A 20 -42.72 -9.33 53.62
C LYS A 20 -42.19 -8.53 54.85
N LYS A 21 -42.11 -7.21 54.57
CA LYS A 21 -41.86 -6.02 55.42
C LYS A 21 -40.41 -5.81 55.89
N GLN A 22 -39.77 -4.65 55.74
CA GLN A 22 -40.17 -3.21 55.66
C GLN A 22 -40.36 -2.52 57.01
N THR A 23 -39.37 -1.70 57.38
CA THR A 23 -39.55 -0.49 58.20
C THR A 23 -38.52 0.57 57.80
N GLN A 24 -38.87 1.83 57.99
CA GLN A 24 -38.11 3.03 57.66
C GLN A 24 -37.98 3.87 58.93
N SER A 25 -36.85 4.56 59.15
CA SER A 25 -36.72 5.53 60.25
C SER A 25 -35.64 6.58 59.97
N ASP A 26 -36.06 7.82 59.75
CA ASP A 26 -35.19 8.99 59.64
C ASP A 26 -34.69 9.47 61.01
N ALA A 27 -33.49 10.08 61.05
CA ALA A 27 -33.02 10.88 62.18
C ALA A 27 -32.17 12.07 61.70
N LYS A 28 -32.55 13.31 62.06
CA LYS A 28 -31.82 14.55 61.71
C LYS A 28 -30.69 14.83 62.72
N GLY A 29 -29.47 15.15 62.25
CA GLY A 29 -28.24 15.11 63.06
C GLY A 29 -27.40 16.39 63.27
N ASN A 30 -27.52 17.43 62.43
CA ASN A 30 -27.01 18.82 62.66
C ASN A 30 -25.47 19.10 62.64
N ARG A 31 -25.05 20.15 61.91
CA ARG A 31 -23.72 20.85 61.91
C ARG A 31 -22.50 20.04 61.38
N ARG A 32 -21.43 20.66 60.85
CA ARG A 32 -21.08 22.09 60.62
C ARG A 32 -20.27 22.22 59.32
N GLY A 33 -20.31 23.38 58.66
CA GLY A 33 -19.87 23.53 57.26
C GLY A 33 -18.34 23.57 57.01
N GLY A 34 -17.96 23.44 55.73
CA GLY A 34 -16.57 23.47 55.29
C GLY A 34 -16.40 23.66 53.78
N ARG A 35 -16.36 24.93 53.33
CA ARG A 35 -15.82 25.45 52.05
C ARG A 35 -16.43 24.90 50.74
N ALA A 36 -16.98 25.79 49.91
CA ALA A 36 -17.30 25.47 48.53
C ALA A 36 -16.02 25.13 47.76
N ILE A 37 -16.00 23.97 47.11
CA ILE A 37 -15.02 23.63 46.07
C ILE A 37 -15.58 24.19 44.75
N ALA A 38 -14.73 24.84 43.96
CA ALA A 38 -15.13 25.31 42.63
C ALA A 38 -15.62 24.13 41.78
N GLN A 39 -16.53 24.37 40.83
CA GLN A 39 -16.97 23.33 39.90
C GLN A 39 -15.73 22.71 39.25
N ALA A 40 -15.56 21.40 39.42
CA ALA A 40 -14.61 20.67 38.61
C ALA A 40 -15.10 20.78 37.16
N GLU A 41 -14.28 21.39 36.31
CA GLU A 41 -14.53 21.46 34.88
C GLU A 41 -14.66 20.02 34.38
N GLU A 42 -15.85 19.64 33.92
CA GLU A 42 -16.18 18.25 33.60
C GLU A 42 -15.47 17.90 32.30
N VAL A 43 -14.23 17.41 32.43
CA VAL A 43 -13.37 17.03 31.30
C VAL A 43 -14.11 15.98 30.49
N GLU A 44 -14.63 16.43 29.35
CA GLU A 44 -15.38 15.64 28.39
C GLU A 44 -14.62 14.33 28.12
N VAL A 45 -15.27 13.21 28.42
CA VAL A 45 -14.59 11.92 28.50
C VAL A 45 -14.28 11.44 27.09
N LYS A 46 -13.11 11.87 26.57
CA LYS A 46 -12.52 11.37 25.33
C LYS A 46 -12.60 9.85 25.30
N GLU A 47 -12.96 9.34 24.13
CA GLU A 47 -13.23 7.93 23.93
C GLU A 47 -12.05 7.05 24.36
N LYS A 48 -12.36 5.82 24.79
CA LYS A 48 -11.51 4.91 25.56
C LYS A 48 -10.07 4.81 25.03
N ILE A 49 -9.18 5.66 25.55
CA ILE A 49 -7.76 5.69 25.17
C ILE A 49 -7.11 4.34 25.50
N ASN A 50 -6.54 3.68 24.49
CA ASN A 50 -5.81 2.43 24.70
C ASN A 50 -4.42 2.75 25.27
N LEU A 51 -4.17 2.29 26.50
CA LEU A 51 -2.90 2.45 27.19
C LEU A 51 -2.06 1.16 27.04
N VAL A 52 -1.16 1.15 26.06
CA VAL A 52 -0.24 0.01 25.87
C VAL A 52 0.99 0.19 26.75
N ARG A 53 1.25 -0.78 27.63
CA ARG A 53 2.40 -0.73 28.54
C ARG A 53 3.70 -0.81 27.73
N LEU A 54 4.57 0.18 27.90
CA LEU A 54 5.95 0.09 27.43
C LEU A 54 6.64 -1.09 28.14
N ARG A 55 6.88 -2.15 27.37
CA ARG A 55 8.01 -3.03 27.62
C ARG A 55 9.25 -2.23 27.26
N TYR A 56 10.26 -2.25 28.12
CA TYR A 56 11.58 -1.75 27.74
C TYR A 56 12.23 -2.86 26.88
N GLU A 57 11.82 -2.97 25.61
CA GLU A 57 12.48 -3.83 24.62
C GLU A 57 13.83 -3.19 24.30
N GLY A 58 14.80 -3.41 25.20
CA GLY A 58 16.19 -2.94 25.14
C GLY A 58 17.01 -3.67 24.07
N ALA A 59 16.44 -3.82 22.89
CA ALA A 59 17.08 -4.27 21.68
C ALA A 59 16.58 -3.35 20.55
N VAL A 60 17.48 -2.54 19.99
CA VAL A 60 17.22 -1.91 18.69
C VAL A 60 17.04 -3.06 17.70
N LYS A 61 15.82 -3.26 17.19
CA LYS A 61 15.56 -4.29 16.19
C LYS A 61 16.38 -3.95 14.95
N ASP A 62 17.28 -4.85 14.55
CA ASP A 62 18.29 -4.60 13.53
C ASP A 62 17.67 -4.03 12.24
N GLY A 63 18.00 -2.79 11.93
CA GLY A 63 17.58 -2.09 10.71
C GLY A 63 16.15 -1.57 10.74
N GLN A 64 16.00 -0.27 10.98
CA GLN A 64 14.99 0.52 10.28
C GLN A 64 15.26 0.48 8.76
N ASP A 65 14.25 0.80 7.96
CA ASP A 65 14.47 1.09 6.54
C ASP A 65 15.22 2.42 6.34
N ASP A 66 15.90 2.57 5.21
CA ASP A 66 16.60 3.81 4.82
C ASP A 66 15.56 4.93 4.57
N PRO A 67 15.54 6.04 5.33
CA PRO A 67 14.57 7.13 5.15
C PRO A 67 14.88 7.99 3.91
N HIS A 68 16.01 7.78 3.24
CA HIS A 68 16.43 8.51 2.04
C HIS A 68 16.32 7.66 0.77
N LYS A 69 15.84 6.40 0.87
CA LYS A 69 15.65 5.51 -0.30
C LYS A 69 14.40 4.66 -0.15
N VAL A 70 13.60 4.61 -1.22
CA VAL A 70 12.52 3.62 -1.29
C VAL A 70 13.11 2.27 -1.70
N LEU A 71 12.84 1.26 -0.88
CA LEU A 71 13.35 -0.10 -0.96
C LEU A 71 12.23 -1.08 -0.57
N ILE A 72 12.42 -2.37 -0.81
CA ILE A 72 11.59 -3.40 -0.17
C ILE A 72 11.92 -3.39 1.34
N SER A 73 10.90 -3.27 2.18
CA SER A 73 11.08 -3.05 3.61
C SER A 73 11.69 -4.26 4.32
N LYS A 74 12.66 -4.02 5.20
CA LYS A 74 13.20 -5.06 6.10
C LYS A 74 12.19 -5.45 7.17
N VAL A 75 11.37 -4.50 7.62
CA VAL A 75 10.43 -4.63 8.75
C VAL A 75 8.97 -4.88 8.33
N HIS A 76 8.55 -4.41 7.16
CA HIS A 76 7.19 -4.57 6.63
C HIS A 76 7.08 -5.74 5.63
N LYS A 77 7.72 -6.87 5.95
CA LYS A 77 7.64 -8.12 5.20
C LYS A 77 7.42 -9.31 6.11
N ALA A 78 6.92 -10.40 5.55
CA ALA A 78 6.98 -11.70 6.21
C ALA A 78 8.43 -12.06 6.61
N ALA A 79 8.60 -12.67 7.79
CA ALA A 79 9.90 -13.10 8.30
C ALA A 79 10.60 -14.09 7.33
N GLN A 80 9.81 -14.95 6.67
CA GLN A 80 10.28 -16.02 5.79
C GLN A 80 10.75 -15.53 4.40
N LEU A 81 10.45 -14.29 4.01
CA LEU A 81 10.92 -13.73 2.74
C LEU A 81 12.38 -13.30 2.84
N GLN A 82 13.19 -13.67 1.86
CA GLN A 82 14.58 -13.23 1.71
C GLN A 82 14.62 -11.97 0.83
N LEU A 83 15.52 -11.03 1.15
CA LEU A 83 15.79 -9.85 0.31
C LEU A 83 17.21 -9.98 -0.25
N SER A 84 17.44 -9.40 -1.43
CA SER A 84 18.79 -9.13 -1.94
C SER A 84 19.49 -8.04 -1.12
N ASP A 85 20.81 -7.94 -1.22
CA ASP A 85 21.61 -6.95 -0.47
C ASP A 85 21.20 -5.51 -0.78
N ASP A 86 20.86 -5.21 -2.05
CA ASP A 86 20.34 -3.92 -2.50
C ASP A 86 18.90 -3.64 -2.01
N LYS A 87 18.18 -4.66 -1.52
CA LYS A 87 16.77 -4.65 -1.11
C LYS A 87 15.81 -4.20 -2.23
N LEU A 88 16.16 -4.47 -3.49
CA LEU A 88 15.29 -4.28 -4.66
C LEU A 88 14.67 -5.59 -5.15
N SER A 89 15.23 -6.74 -4.78
CA SER A 89 14.64 -8.06 -5.08
C SER A 89 14.17 -8.76 -3.80
N VAL A 90 13.07 -9.50 -3.91
CA VAL A 90 12.49 -10.32 -2.84
C VAL A 90 12.26 -11.73 -3.34
N THR A 91 12.63 -12.71 -2.53
CA THR A 91 12.52 -14.15 -2.82
C THR A 91 11.68 -14.85 -1.76
N GLY A 92 10.74 -15.69 -2.19
CA GLY A 92 9.79 -16.40 -1.34
C GLY A 92 9.70 -17.88 -1.63
N TYR A 93 9.31 -18.62 -0.58
CA TYR A 93 9.24 -20.08 -0.57
C TYR A 93 8.03 -20.54 0.26
N LYS A 94 7.41 -21.66 -0.14
CA LYS A 94 6.48 -22.49 0.65
C LYS A 94 5.22 -21.75 1.13
N GLY A 95 4.25 -21.64 0.21
CA GLY A 95 3.00 -20.92 0.41
C GLY A 95 3.17 -19.40 0.24
N TYR A 96 2.05 -18.66 0.24
CA TYR A 96 2.09 -17.21 0.04
C TYR A 96 2.80 -16.50 1.19
N ARG A 97 3.58 -15.47 0.89
CA ARG A 97 4.07 -14.44 1.82
C ARG A 97 4.20 -13.11 1.11
N THR A 98 4.01 -12.01 1.85
CA THR A 98 3.99 -10.65 1.32
C THR A 98 5.12 -9.77 1.89
N ALA A 99 5.68 -8.91 1.04
CA ALA A 99 6.52 -7.79 1.40
C ALA A 99 5.90 -6.48 0.90
N ARG A 100 5.94 -5.44 1.75
CA ARG A 100 5.63 -4.05 1.40
C ARG A 100 6.91 -3.26 1.25
N CYS A 101 6.87 -2.15 0.52
CA CYS A 101 8.00 -1.24 0.39
C CYS A 101 8.12 -0.31 1.61
N SER A 102 9.27 0.34 1.78
CA SER A 102 9.56 1.20 2.94
C SER A 102 8.68 2.46 3.00
N HIS A 103 8.26 2.98 1.83
CA HIS A 103 7.47 4.20 1.69
C HIS A 103 6.12 3.93 0.99
N GLY A 104 5.16 4.80 1.26
CA GLY A 104 3.81 4.82 0.69
C GLY A 104 3.18 6.21 0.84
N ALA A 105 2.02 6.44 0.24
CA ALA A 105 1.33 7.74 0.26
C ALA A 105 -0.19 7.61 0.46
N HIS A 106 -0.83 8.70 0.88
CA HIS A 106 -2.29 8.85 1.01
C HIS A 106 -2.89 9.88 0.02
N GLU A 107 -2.05 10.60 -0.72
CA GLU A 107 -2.40 11.55 -1.78
C GLU A 107 -1.39 11.45 -2.93
N GLY A 108 -1.80 11.74 -4.16
CA GLY A 108 -0.96 11.83 -5.35
C GLY A 108 -1.11 10.64 -6.30
N ALA A 109 -0.44 10.69 -7.46
CA ALA A 109 -0.32 9.57 -8.38
C ALA A 109 1.10 9.00 -8.32
N LEU A 110 1.22 7.67 -8.20
CA LEU A 110 2.48 6.96 -8.04
C LEU A 110 2.62 5.84 -9.08
N TYR A 111 3.85 5.65 -9.57
CA TYR A 111 4.19 4.56 -10.48
C TYR A 111 5.47 3.83 -10.08
N CYS A 112 5.45 2.51 -10.22
CA CYS A 112 6.62 1.64 -10.16
C CYS A 112 6.44 0.44 -11.10
N GLU A 113 7.55 -0.26 -11.38
CA GLU A 113 7.56 -1.50 -12.15
C GLU A 113 7.98 -2.67 -11.27
N VAL A 114 7.52 -3.88 -11.58
CA VAL A 114 8.03 -5.13 -10.99
C VAL A 114 8.35 -6.12 -12.11
N ARG A 115 9.61 -6.55 -12.20
CA ARG A 115 10.02 -7.68 -13.04
C ARG A 115 9.75 -8.99 -12.33
N VAL A 116 9.10 -9.92 -13.02
CA VAL A 116 8.93 -11.31 -12.58
C VAL A 116 10.23 -12.09 -12.86
N SER A 117 11.22 -11.95 -11.99
CA SER A 117 12.60 -12.34 -12.24
C SER A 117 12.88 -13.85 -12.24
N ARG A 118 12.09 -14.64 -11.49
CA ARG A 118 12.15 -16.12 -11.42
C ARG A 118 10.88 -16.66 -10.76
N MET A 119 10.18 -17.62 -11.34
CA MET A 119 9.08 -18.34 -10.69
C MET A 119 9.42 -19.84 -10.56
N GLY A 120 10.02 -20.43 -11.59
CA GLY A 120 10.18 -21.89 -11.68
C GLY A 120 8.82 -22.60 -11.87
N VAL A 121 8.76 -23.89 -11.53
CA VAL A 121 7.64 -24.79 -11.93
C VAL A 121 6.33 -24.53 -11.18
N SER A 122 6.40 -24.05 -9.93
CA SER A 122 5.26 -23.83 -9.02
C SER A 122 5.22 -22.43 -8.42
N GLY A 123 6.09 -21.54 -8.90
CA GLY A 123 6.17 -20.16 -8.44
C GLY A 123 4.96 -19.36 -8.90
N HIS A 124 4.34 -18.65 -7.97
CA HIS A 124 3.26 -17.71 -8.27
C HIS A 124 3.46 -16.38 -7.57
N CYS A 125 2.94 -15.31 -8.17
CA CYS A 125 2.99 -13.98 -7.57
C CYS A 125 1.70 -13.18 -7.70
N ARG A 126 1.53 -12.22 -6.78
CA ARG A 126 0.54 -11.15 -6.90
C ARG A 126 1.23 -9.82 -6.65
N LEU A 127 0.88 -8.82 -7.46
CA LEU A 127 1.53 -7.52 -7.51
C LEU A 127 0.47 -6.43 -7.31
N GLY A 128 0.74 -5.41 -6.51
CA GLY A 128 -0.24 -4.36 -6.26
C GLY A 128 0.05 -3.47 -5.06
N TRP A 129 -1.00 -2.98 -4.42
CA TRP A 129 -0.93 -1.92 -3.41
C TRP A 129 -1.66 -2.34 -2.15
N CYS A 130 -1.09 -2.11 -0.96
CA CYS A 130 -1.79 -2.34 0.30
C CYS A 130 -1.33 -1.43 1.42
N THR A 131 -2.18 -1.28 2.45
CA THR A 131 -1.89 -0.45 3.63
C THR A 131 -1.08 -1.22 4.68
N ARG A 132 -0.69 -0.57 5.78
CA ARG A 132 0.00 -1.26 6.89
C ARG A 132 -0.79 -2.41 7.52
N LYS A 133 -2.12 -2.42 7.38
CA LYS A 133 -3.03 -3.40 8.01
C LYS A 133 -3.11 -4.75 7.26
N ALA A 134 -2.57 -4.85 6.05
CA ALA A 134 -2.65 -6.07 5.25
C ALA A 134 -1.79 -7.22 5.82
N GLU A 135 -2.32 -8.44 5.81
CA GLU A 135 -1.68 -9.61 6.43
C GLU A 135 -0.46 -10.09 5.62
N LEU A 136 0.73 -9.97 6.21
CA LEU A 136 2.00 -10.30 5.54
C LEU A 136 2.21 -11.81 5.36
N GLN A 137 1.52 -12.66 6.14
CA GLN A 137 1.49 -14.12 5.94
C GLN A 137 0.49 -14.57 4.85
N ALA A 138 -0.33 -13.65 4.31
CA ALA A 138 -1.31 -13.88 3.26
C ALA A 138 -0.88 -13.19 1.94
N PRO A 139 -1.51 -13.49 0.79
CA PRO A 139 -1.32 -12.69 -0.41
C PRO A 139 -2.05 -11.35 -0.33
N VAL A 140 -1.53 -10.32 -0.99
CA VAL A 140 -2.26 -9.06 -1.26
C VAL A 140 -3.57 -9.39 -1.96
N GLY A 141 -4.64 -8.66 -1.63
CA GLY A 141 -6.00 -8.99 -2.06
C GLY A 141 -6.66 -10.14 -1.30
N TYR A 142 -6.04 -10.71 -0.26
CA TYR A 142 -6.73 -11.63 0.66
C TYR A 142 -7.71 -10.90 1.59
N ASP A 143 -7.33 -9.72 2.07
CA ASP A 143 -8.09 -8.88 3.00
C ASP A 143 -8.64 -7.62 2.31
N THR A 144 -9.33 -6.79 3.08
CA THR A 144 -9.87 -5.48 2.67
C THR A 144 -8.82 -4.37 2.64
N PHE A 145 -7.54 -4.67 2.92
CA PHE A 145 -6.47 -3.67 3.06
C PHE A 145 -5.47 -3.69 1.90
N GLY A 146 -5.67 -4.57 0.90
CA GLY A 146 -4.82 -4.65 -0.28
C GLY A 146 -5.55 -5.01 -1.57
N PHE A 147 -5.04 -4.47 -2.67
CA PHE A 147 -5.51 -4.64 -4.04
C PHE A 147 -4.38 -5.25 -4.87
N SER A 148 -4.66 -6.27 -5.68
CA SER A 148 -3.63 -6.92 -6.49
C SER A 148 -4.09 -7.39 -7.87
N TYR A 149 -3.10 -7.64 -8.71
CA TYR A 149 -3.18 -8.27 -10.02
C TYR A 149 -2.40 -9.59 -9.96
N ARG A 150 -2.98 -10.66 -10.52
CA ARG A 150 -2.49 -12.03 -10.42
C ARG A 150 -1.90 -12.54 -11.73
N ASP A 151 -0.76 -13.21 -11.61
CA ASP A 151 0.01 -13.87 -12.66
C ASP A 151 -0.80 -14.85 -13.54
N VAL A 152 -1.37 -15.91 -12.95
CA VAL A 152 -1.85 -17.10 -13.68
C VAL A 152 -2.98 -16.83 -14.68
N ASP A 153 -3.91 -15.95 -14.33
CA ASP A 153 -5.16 -15.75 -15.06
C ASP A 153 -5.49 -14.27 -15.31
N GLY A 154 -4.57 -13.36 -15.00
CA GLY A 154 -4.78 -11.92 -15.16
C GLY A 154 -5.90 -11.35 -14.28
N SER A 155 -6.36 -12.10 -13.28
CA SER A 155 -7.42 -11.65 -12.38
C SER A 155 -6.95 -10.52 -11.46
N LYS A 156 -7.84 -9.56 -11.20
CA LYS A 156 -7.68 -8.62 -10.10
C LYS A 156 -8.26 -9.23 -8.83
N VAL A 157 -7.66 -8.95 -7.67
CA VAL A 157 -8.02 -9.58 -6.39
C VAL A 157 -8.07 -8.57 -5.25
N PHE A 158 -9.19 -8.56 -4.52
CA PHE A 158 -9.48 -7.72 -3.36
C PHE A 158 -10.44 -8.47 -2.41
N ASN A 159 -10.24 -8.39 -1.09
CA ASN A 159 -11.10 -9.05 -0.08
C ASN A 159 -11.35 -10.55 -0.35
N GLY A 160 -10.33 -11.25 -0.84
CA GLY A 160 -10.37 -12.67 -1.24
C GLY A 160 -11.05 -12.96 -2.58
N LEU A 161 -11.87 -12.04 -3.08
CA LEU A 161 -12.62 -12.15 -4.34
C LEU A 161 -11.72 -11.90 -5.53
N ARG A 162 -11.89 -12.69 -6.60
CA ARG A 162 -11.18 -12.55 -7.87
C ARG A 162 -12.15 -12.16 -8.97
N GLU A 163 -11.76 -11.19 -9.79
CA GLU A 163 -12.51 -10.73 -10.95
C GLU A 163 -11.62 -10.78 -12.20
N PRO A 164 -12.14 -11.12 -13.39
CA PRO A 164 -11.43 -10.91 -14.65
C PRO A 164 -11.02 -9.44 -14.81
N TYR A 165 -9.84 -9.19 -15.38
CA TYR A 165 -9.32 -7.83 -15.53
C TYR A 165 -8.39 -7.68 -16.75
N GLY A 166 -7.19 -8.26 -16.68
CA GLY A 166 -6.16 -8.13 -17.72
C GLY A 166 -5.72 -9.50 -18.26
N GLN A 167 -4.66 -9.49 -19.07
CA GLN A 167 -3.98 -10.71 -19.51
C GLN A 167 -3.17 -11.35 -18.35
N PRO A 168 -2.92 -12.67 -18.37
CA PRO A 168 -1.94 -13.29 -17.47
C PRO A 168 -0.51 -12.83 -17.78
N PHE A 169 0.38 -12.95 -16.81
CA PHE A 169 1.80 -12.58 -16.93
C PHE A 169 2.69 -13.61 -16.20
N ARG A 170 3.96 -13.70 -16.59
CA ARG A 170 4.86 -14.81 -16.23
C ARG A 170 6.32 -14.37 -16.02
N GLU A 171 7.17 -15.34 -15.71
CA GLU A 171 8.63 -15.15 -15.62
C GLU A 171 9.20 -14.45 -16.87
N GLY A 172 10.00 -13.42 -16.64
CA GLY A 172 10.55 -12.50 -17.66
C GLY A 172 9.81 -11.17 -17.78
N ASP A 173 8.48 -11.17 -17.61
CA ASP A 173 7.63 -9.99 -17.82
C ASP A 173 7.88 -8.87 -16.80
N VAL A 174 7.52 -7.64 -17.17
CA VAL A 174 7.46 -6.48 -16.26
C VAL A 174 6.02 -6.00 -16.13
N VAL A 175 5.54 -5.93 -14.89
CA VAL A 175 4.24 -5.36 -14.56
C VAL A 175 4.43 -3.91 -14.09
N GLY A 176 3.85 -2.97 -14.84
CA GLY A 176 3.72 -1.58 -14.43
C GLY A 176 2.56 -1.43 -13.45
N MET A 177 2.79 -0.74 -12.34
CA MET A 177 1.83 -0.56 -11.25
C MET A 177 1.54 0.93 -11.03
N TYR A 178 0.28 1.33 -11.22
CA TYR A 178 -0.19 2.70 -11.02
C TYR A 178 -1.21 2.76 -9.88
N ILE A 179 -1.12 3.81 -9.06
CA ILE A 179 -2.18 4.22 -8.12
C ILE A 179 -2.36 5.73 -8.17
N TYR A 180 -3.59 6.19 -8.04
CA TYR A 180 -3.95 7.59 -7.82
C TYR A 180 -4.87 7.73 -6.61
N LEU A 181 -4.49 8.66 -5.74
CA LEU A 181 -5.16 9.02 -4.50
C LEU A 181 -5.49 10.53 -4.57
N PRO A 182 -6.76 10.89 -4.80
CA PRO A 182 -7.22 12.28 -4.77
C PRO A 182 -6.92 13.00 -3.46
N LYS A 183 -6.97 14.33 -3.51
CA LYS A 183 -6.76 15.18 -2.34
C LYS A 183 -7.83 14.93 -1.27
N GLY A 184 -7.42 14.99 -0.01
CA GLY A 184 -8.31 14.85 1.15
C GLY A 184 -8.34 13.47 1.81
N GLY A 185 -7.71 12.44 1.22
CA GLY A 185 -7.50 11.16 1.90
C GLY A 185 -6.54 11.29 3.08
N ARG A 186 -6.84 10.61 4.20
CA ARG A 186 -6.08 10.69 5.46
C ARG A 186 -5.10 9.53 5.60
N THR A 187 -3.99 9.78 6.31
CA THR A 187 -3.19 8.70 6.91
C THR A 187 -3.97 8.11 8.08
N LEU A 188 -4.41 6.85 7.95
CA LEU A 188 -5.11 6.10 9.02
C LEU A 188 -4.17 5.50 10.08
N GLU A 189 -2.86 5.66 9.90
CA GLU A 189 -1.82 5.16 10.81
C GLU A 189 -1.56 6.18 11.94
N PRO A 190 -1.35 5.77 13.20
CA PRO A 190 -1.00 6.70 14.28
C PRO A 190 0.31 7.46 13.97
N GLN A 191 0.20 8.77 13.73
CA GLN A 191 1.33 9.61 13.29
C GLN A 191 2.30 9.95 14.42
N GLN A 192 1.84 9.95 15.68
CA GLN A 192 2.64 10.31 16.84
C GLN A 192 2.49 9.28 17.96
N ASN A 193 3.61 8.85 18.53
CA ASN A 193 3.59 8.06 19.76
C ASN A 193 3.46 9.01 20.95
N GLU A 194 2.23 9.31 21.38
CA GLU A 194 2.04 9.98 22.66
C GLU A 194 2.37 9.04 23.83
N TYR A 195 2.92 9.59 24.91
CA TYR A 195 3.36 8.83 26.08
C TYR A 195 2.81 9.43 27.38
N THR A 196 2.21 8.60 28.23
CA THR A 196 1.68 9.04 29.54
C THR A 196 2.13 8.11 30.67
N LYS A 197 2.11 8.63 31.90
CA LYS A 197 2.64 7.94 33.10
C LYS A 197 1.53 7.37 33.98
N TYR A 198 0.92 6.27 33.55
CA TYR A 198 -0.14 5.59 34.29
C TYR A 198 0.42 4.68 35.41
N LYS A 199 -0.06 4.88 36.65
CA LYS A 199 0.35 4.09 37.84
C LYS A 199 1.88 3.94 37.98
N GLY A 200 2.60 5.04 37.75
CA GLY A 200 4.06 5.14 37.83
C GLY A 200 4.83 4.57 36.62
N LYS A 201 4.16 3.90 35.68
CA LYS A 201 4.75 3.28 34.48
C LYS A 201 4.47 4.15 33.26
N TRP A 202 5.42 4.21 32.33
CA TRP A 202 5.17 4.79 31.02
C TRP A 202 4.30 3.85 30.18
N MET A 203 3.33 4.42 29.48
CA MET A 203 2.43 3.77 28.53
C MET A 203 2.47 4.57 27.23
N ARG A 204 2.36 3.90 26.08
CA ARG A 204 1.95 4.56 24.84
C ARG A 204 0.45 4.82 24.90
N ILE A 205 0.05 6.02 24.50
CA ILE A 205 -1.33 6.35 24.13
C ILE A 205 -1.51 5.88 22.68
N GLU A 206 -2.48 5.01 22.47
CA GLU A 206 -2.99 4.67 21.15
C GLU A 206 -4.41 5.24 21.06
N ASP A 207 -4.54 6.32 20.29
CA ASP A 207 -5.85 6.81 19.85
C ASP A 207 -6.54 5.72 19.02
N PRO A 208 -7.88 5.61 19.09
CA PRO A 208 -8.62 4.70 18.22
C PRO A 208 -8.43 5.11 16.76
N GLU A 209 -7.86 4.22 15.95
CA GLU A 209 -7.69 4.46 14.52
C GLU A 209 -9.06 4.73 13.88
N PRO A 210 -9.22 5.81 13.08
CA PRO A 210 -10.50 6.14 12.49
C PRO A 210 -10.96 5.06 11.50
N ASN A 211 -12.29 4.91 11.38
CA ASN A 211 -12.87 4.06 10.34
C ASN A 211 -12.45 4.60 8.95
N PRO A 212 -11.97 3.75 8.03
CA PRO A 212 -11.61 4.18 6.69
C PRO A 212 -12.84 4.73 5.96
N GLU A 213 -12.79 5.99 5.53
CA GLU A 213 -13.80 6.57 4.64
C GLU A 213 -13.47 6.22 3.17
N GLN A 214 -14.48 6.25 2.30
CA GLN A 214 -14.29 6.06 0.86
C GLN A 214 -13.56 7.29 0.29
N LEU A 215 -12.65 7.10 -0.69
CA LEU A 215 -11.95 8.17 -1.39
C LEU A 215 -12.39 8.21 -2.87
N PRO A 216 -13.48 8.95 -3.22
CA PRO A 216 -13.99 9.02 -4.59
C PRO A 216 -12.95 9.60 -5.56
N GLY A 217 -12.91 9.06 -6.77
CA GLY A 217 -11.91 9.40 -7.80
C GLY A 217 -10.56 8.69 -7.64
N SER A 218 -10.37 7.87 -6.61
CA SER A 218 -9.20 7.00 -6.49
C SER A 218 -9.18 5.92 -7.57
N VAL A 219 -7.99 5.56 -8.06
CA VAL A 219 -7.79 4.65 -9.20
C VAL A 219 -6.56 3.76 -9.00
N ILE A 220 -6.69 2.46 -9.24
CA ILE A 220 -5.56 1.54 -9.41
C ILE A 220 -5.63 0.92 -10.80
N ALA A 221 -4.49 0.86 -11.48
CA ALA A 221 -4.37 0.30 -12.83
C ALA A 221 -3.00 -0.35 -13.04
N PHE A 222 -2.91 -1.24 -14.03
CA PHE A 222 -1.72 -2.01 -14.33
C PHE A 222 -1.39 -2.01 -15.83
N ALA A 223 -0.14 -2.30 -16.14
CA ALA A 223 0.34 -2.62 -17.49
C ALA A 223 1.19 -3.88 -17.43
N VAL A 224 1.28 -4.62 -18.54
CA VAL A 224 2.21 -5.75 -18.71
C VAL A 224 3.07 -5.47 -19.94
N ASN A 225 4.39 -5.42 -19.76
CA ASN A 225 5.36 -5.04 -20.80
C ASN A 225 4.95 -3.75 -21.55
N GLY A 226 4.55 -2.72 -20.78
CA GLY A 226 4.06 -1.43 -21.29
C GLY A 226 2.61 -1.43 -21.82
N VAL A 227 2.00 -2.60 -22.06
CA VAL A 227 0.61 -2.69 -22.54
C VAL A 227 -0.37 -2.47 -21.40
N TYR A 228 -1.09 -1.35 -21.44
CA TYR A 228 -2.12 -0.96 -20.47
C TYR A 228 -3.27 -1.99 -20.41
N GLN A 229 -3.68 -2.36 -19.19
CA GLN A 229 -4.70 -3.40 -18.94
C GLN A 229 -6.07 -2.80 -18.51
N GLY A 230 -6.28 -1.49 -18.67
CA GLY A 230 -7.48 -0.80 -18.16
C GLY A 230 -7.38 -0.46 -16.66
N VAL A 231 -8.48 0.05 -16.08
CA VAL A 231 -8.58 0.34 -14.63
C VAL A 231 -9.03 -0.91 -13.88
N ALA A 232 -8.28 -1.31 -12.85
CA ALA A 232 -8.61 -2.47 -12.02
C ALA A 232 -9.63 -2.13 -10.93
N PHE A 233 -9.36 -1.05 -10.19
CA PHE A 233 -10.16 -0.62 -9.05
C PHE A 233 -10.38 0.90 -9.09
N ARG A 234 -11.55 1.33 -8.61
CA ARG A 234 -11.92 2.73 -8.43
C ARG A 234 -12.54 2.94 -7.05
N ASP A 235 -12.55 4.18 -6.58
CA ASP A 235 -13.37 4.64 -5.46
C ASP A 235 -13.21 3.78 -4.19
N PHE A 236 -11.96 3.40 -3.89
CA PHE A 236 -11.62 2.59 -2.72
C PHE A 236 -11.36 3.48 -1.49
N ASN A 237 -11.16 2.85 -0.33
CA ASN A 237 -11.02 3.57 0.93
C ASN A 237 -9.69 4.33 1.02
N GLU A 238 -9.71 5.45 1.74
CA GLU A 238 -8.52 6.23 2.07
C GLU A 238 -7.49 5.41 2.88
N GLY A 239 -6.28 5.96 3.00
CA GLY A 239 -5.20 5.40 3.78
C GLY A 239 -3.85 5.52 3.08
N THR A 240 -2.78 5.19 3.81
CA THR A 240 -1.43 5.16 3.24
C THR A 240 -1.23 3.83 2.50
N TYR A 241 -1.12 3.87 1.18
CA TYR A 241 -0.86 2.71 0.33
C TYR A 241 0.62 2.58 -0.03
N TYR A 242 1.12 1.36 0.08
CA TYR A 242 2.50 0.97 -0.21
C TYR A 242 2.49 0.00 -1.40
N PRO A 243 3.47 0.08 -2.33
CA PRO A 243 3.66 -0.97 -3.30
C PRO A 243 4.00 -2.28 -2.58
N ALA A 244 3.44 -3.39 -3.06
CA ALA A 244 3.46 -4.66 -2.38
C ALA A 244 3.54 -5.85 -3.34
N VAL A 245 4.24 -6.88 -2.89
CA VAL A 245 4.51 -8.11 -3.63
C VAL A 245 4.15 -9.30 -2.74
N SER A 246 3.39 -10.24 -3.28
CA SER A 246 3.21 -11.58 -2.72
C SER A 246 3.88 -12.64 -3.57
N LEU A 247 4.55 -13.58 -2.93
CA LEU A 247 5.24 -14.71 -3.58
C LEU A 247 4.78 -16.03 -2.97
N TYR A 248 4.70 -17.06 -3.80
CA TYR A 248 4.29 -18.42 -3.46
C TYR A 248 5.19 -19.42 -4.19
N THR A 249 5.52 -20.53 -3.53
CA THR A 249 5.96 -21.78 -4.19
C THR A 249 5.33 -22.98 -3.50
N MET A 250 5.29 -24.14 -4.17
CA MET A 250 5.02 -25.42 -3.50
C MET A 250 6.19 -25.82 -2.57
N PRO A 251 5.94 -26.61 -1.50
CA PRO A 251 6.99 -27.02 -0.56
C PRO A 251 8.15 -27.82 -1.16
N GLU A 252 7.93 -28.47 -2.30
CA GLU A 252 8.87 -29.34 -3.02
C GLU A 252 9.83 -28.56 -3.92
N GLN A 253 9.48 -27.32 -4.30
CA GLN A 253 10.36 -26.48 -5.12
C GLN A 253 11.53 -25.97 -4.28
N GLN A 254 12.75 -26.28 -4.74
CA GLN A 254 13.99 -25.91 -4.05
C GLN A 254 14.39 -24.45 -4.32
N GLU A 255 14.21 -23.98 -5.56
CA GLU A 255 14.40 -22.57 -5.91
C GLU A 255 13.22 -21.71 -5.45
N GLY A 256 13.51 -20.51 -4.94
CA GLY A 256 12.48 -19.56 -4.56
C GLY A 256 11.87 -18.85 -5.77
N ALA A 257 10.61 -18.45 -5.65
CA ALA A 257 10.04 -17.43 -6.53
C ALA A 257 10.68 -16.09 -6.18
N THR A 258 11.19 -15.34 -7.15
CA THR A 258 11.86 -14.05 -7.00
C THR A 258 11.25 -13.01 -7.94
N VAL A 259 11.05 -11.79 -7.44
CA VAL A 259 10.77 -10.62 -8.28
C VAL A 259 11.69 -9.46 -7.91
N THR A 260 11.88 -8.54 -8.85
CA THR A 260 12.72 -7.35 -8.68
C THR A 260 11.88 -6.10 -8.93
N VAL A 261 11.83 -5.20 -7.95
CA VAL A 261 11.02 -3.97 -7.98
C VAL A 261 11.89 -2.79 -8.43
N ASN A 262 11.37 -2.03 -9.38
CA ASN A 262 11.96 -0.79 -9.88
C ASN A 262 11.08 0.39 -9.47
N PHE A 263 11.56 1.18 -8.50
CA PHE A 263 10.87 2.37 -7.99
C PHE A 263 11.03 3.61 -8.88
N GLY A 264 11.79 3.50 -9.98
CA GLY A 264 12.13 4.61 -10.86
C GLY A 264 13.42 5.35 -10.44
N PRO A 265 13.69 6.52 -11.05
CA PRO A 265 12.88 7.20 -12.06
C PRO A 265 13.04 6.62 -13.48
N ARG A 266 13.95 5.65 -13.67
CA ARG A 266 14.21 5.02 -14.97
C ARG A 266 13.43 3.71 -15.10
N PHE A 267 12.32 3.75 -15.82
CA PHE A 267 11.48 2.58 -16.10
C PHE A 267 11.90 1.89 -17.41
N GLN A 268 11.62 0.59 -17.57
CA GLN A 268 11.83 -0.11 -18.84
C GLN A 268 10.76 0.31 -19.87
N TYR A 269 9.52 0.51 -19.41
CA TYR A 269 8.41 0.94 -20.23
C TYR A 269 7.91 2.34 -19.79
N PRO A 270 7.33 3.14 -20.70
CA PRO A 270 6.72 4.41 -20.33
C PRO A 270 5.66 4.22 -19.22
N PRO A 271 5.65 5.06 -18.16
CA PRO A 271 4.61 5.02 -17.15
C PRO A 271 3.22 5.15 -17.75
N LEU A 272 2.32 4.23 -17.36
CA LEU A 272 0.93 4.29 -17.79
C LEU A 272 0.21 5.46 -17.10
N GLN A 273 -0.68 6.15 -17.82
CA GLN A 273 -1.55 7.19 -17.28
C GLN A 273 -3.00 6.87 -17.63
N PRO A 274 -3.86 6.48 -16.66
CA PRO A 274 -5.26 6.22 -16.92
C PRO A 274 -6.01 7.51 -17.29
N GLU A 275 -7.06 7.41 -18.10
CA GLU A 275 -7.87 8.57 -18.49
C GLU A 275 -8.44 9.31 -17.26
N GLY A 276 -8.43 10.64 -17.33
CA GLY A 276 -8.86 11.53 -16.25
C GLY A 276 -7.91 11.62 -15.06
N CYS A 277 -6.79 10.88 -15.05
CA CYS A 277 -5.83 10.87 -13.94
C CYS A 277 -4.57 11.69 -14.27
N PRO A 278 -3.89 12.28 -13.27
CA PRO A 278 -2.64 13.02 -13.49
C PRO A 278 -1.46 12.09 -13.86
N PRO A 279 -0.36 12.61 -14.43
CA PRO A 279 0.85 11.83 -14.61
C PRO A 279 1.42 11.38 -13.24
N ALA A 280 1.91 10.16 -13.16
CA ALA A 280 2.42 9.59 -11.92
C ALA A 280 3.85 10.03 -11.61
N MET A 281 4.10 10.30 -10.32
CA MET A 281 5.43 10.46 -9.75
C MET A 281 6.11 9.09 -9.60
N PRO A 282 7.41 8.94 -9.90
CA PRO A 282 8.17 7.76 -9.54
C PRO A 282 8.12 7.49 -8.03
N VAL A 283 7.83 6.25 -7.63
CA VAL A 283 7.75 5.87 -6.21
C VAL A 283 9.04 6.21 -5.43
N CYS A 284 10.21 6.20 -6.06
CA CYS A 284 11.48 6.57 -5.42
C CYS A 284 11.50 8.00 -4.83
N GLU A 285 10.69 8.92 -5.36
CA GLU A 285 10.68 10.32 -4.92
C GLU A 285 9.97 10.52 -3.57
N LEU A 286 9.18 9.53 -3.10
CA LEU A 286 8.56 9.55 -1.77
C LEU A 286 9.57 9.72 -0.63
N ALA A 287 10.81 9.24 -0.79
CA ALA A 287 11.86 9.43 0.20
C ALA A 287 12.29 10.90 0.33
N THR A 288 12.23 11.69 -0.75
CA THR A 288 12.55 13.13 -0.70
C THR A 288 11.41 13.93 -0.06
N VAL A 289 10.15 13.59 -0.38
CA VAL A 289 8.96 14.20 0.23
C VAL A 289 8.90 13.89 1.74
N GLY A 290 9.13 12.63 2.11
CA GLY A 290 9.17 12.20 3.51
C GLY A 290 10.28 12.86 4.31
N ALA A 291 11.50 12.95 3.76
CA ALA A 291 12.62 13.64 4.40
C ALA A 291 12.36 15.15 4.57
N ALA A 292 11.77 15.82 3.58
CA ALA A 292 11.43 17.24 3.67
C ALA A 292 10.36 17.51 4.74
N ALA A 293 9.30 16.69 4.79
CA ALA A 293 8.26 16.79 5.81
C ALA A 293 8.81 16.52 7.23
N ALA A 294 9.69 15.52 7.38
CA ALA A 294 10.35 15.24 8.65
C ALA A 294 11.27 16.39 9.11
N ALA A 295 12.01 17.01 8.19
CA ALA A 295 12.87 18.16 8.51
C ALA A 295 12.06 19.40 8.92
N ALA A 296 10.91 19.65 8.27
CA ALA A 296 10.00 20.73 8.65
C ALA A 296 9.40 20.48 10.05
N ALA A 297 8.93 19.26 10.33
CA ALA A 297 8.41 18.88 11.64
C ALA A 297 9.47 18.89 12.76
N ALA A 298 10.75 18.70 12.42
CA ALA A 298 11.87 18.70 13.35
C ALA A 298 12.38 20.11 13.73
N THR A 299 11.72 21.19 13.29
CA THR A 299 12.11 22.59 13.58
C THR A 299 11.13 23.24 14.59
N PRO A 300 11.42 23.27 15.90
CA PRO A 300 10.48 23.77 16.89
C PRO A 300 10.58 25.29 17.05
N GLY A 301 9.58 26.01 16.55
CA GLY A 301 9.16 27.33 17.04
C GLY A 301 10.22 28.43 17.13
N ALA A 302 10.51 29.08 16.00
CA ALA A 302 10.95 30.48 16.05
C ALA A 302 9.75 31.36 16.48
N THR A 303 9.74 31.84 17.72
CA THR A 303 8.65 32.68 18.23
C THR A 303 8.76 34.11 17.72
N GLU A 304 8.00 34.47 16.68
CA GLU A 304 7.81 35.88 16.33
C GLU A 304 6.94 36.59 17.37
N ALA A 305 7.56 37.51 18.11
CA ALA A 305 6.85 38.46 18.95
C ALA A 305 6.35 39.64 18.08
N PRO A 306 5.17 40.22 18.38
CA PRO A 306 4.59 41.27 17.54
C PRO A 306 5.37 42.59 17.67
N SER A 307 5.96 43.05 16.57
CA SER A 307 6.60 44.38 16.48
C SER A 307 5.84 45.28 15.49
N GLY A 308 4.95 46.12 16.03
CA GLY A 308 4.31 47.18 15.25
C GLY A 308 5.24 48.37 15.06
N ALA A 309 5.71 48.62 13.84
CA ALA A 309 6.45 49.82 13.47
C ALA A 309 6.09 50.28 12.04
N THR A 310 5.50 51.47 11.92
CA THR A 310 5.11 52.07 10.63
C THR A 310 6.29 52.85 10.04
N PRO A 311 6.71 52.62 8.78
CA PRO A 311 7.66 53.49 8.11
C PRO A 311 6.98 54.77 7.56
N PRO A 312 7.59 55.96 7.70
CA PRO A 312 7.10 57.19 7.07
C PRO A 312 7.51 57.29 5.58
N PRO A 313 6.80 58.09 4.76
CA PRO A 313 7.09 58.23 3.33
C PRO A 313 7.98 59.43 2.97
N GLY A 314 8.72 59.36 1.86
CA GLY A 314 9.15 60.56 1.10
C GLY A 314 10.49 60.49 0.36
N ALA A 315 10.44 60.67 -0.97
CA ALA A 315 11.52 61.07 -1.90
C ALA A 315 12.82 60.22 -1.99
N GLY A 316 13.54 60.19 -3.12
CA GLY A 316 13.25 60.72 -4.45
C GLY A 316 14.52 60.97 -5.29
N PHE A 317 14.48 60.67 -6.59
CA PHE A 317 15.56 60.83 -7.60
C PHE A 317 16.82 59.95 -7.40
N GLY A 318 17.54 59.53 -8.45
CA GLY A 318 17.22 59.67 -9.88
C GLY A 318 18.21 59.00 -10.86
N MET A 319 17.67 58.66 -12.03
CA MET A 319 18.26 58.65 -13.39
C MET A 319 19.80 58.69 -13.59
N GLN A 320 20.35 57.62 -14.22
CA GLN A 320 21.30 57.59 -15.35
C GLN A 320 21.90 56.17 -15.52
N ASP A 321 22.48 55.72 -16.63
CA ASP A 321 22.19 55.80 -18.08
C ASP A 321 23.21 54.83 -18.79
N ALA A 322 23.26 54.82 -20.13
CA ALA A 322 24.33 54.30 -20.99
C ALA A 322 24.58 52.77 -21.07
N GLY A 323 24.35 52.22 -22.28
CA GLY A 323 25.16 51.15 -22.86
C GLY A 323 26.47 51.70 -23.50
N PRO A 324 27.10 51.06 -24.52
CA PRO A 324 26.45 50.29 -25.59
C PRO A 324 27.17 49.00 -26.12
N GLN A 325 26.39 48.21 -26.86
CA GLN A 325 26.65 47.41 -28.11
C GLN A 325 28.02 46.80 -28.51
N ALA A 326 27.90 45.82 -29.44
CA ALA A 326 28.86 45.32 -30.45
C ALA A 326 29.83 44.18 -30.02
N SER A 327 30.23 43.21 -30.88
CA SER A 327 29.72 42.74 -32.20
C SER A 327 30.44 41.44 -32.66
N GLY A 328 29.89 40.72 -33.66
CA GLY A 328 30.47 39.49 -34.28
C GLY A 328 29.65 38.23 -33.95
N VAL A 329 28.99 37.47 -34.84
CA VAL A 329 29.01 37.23 -36.32
C VAL A 329 30.02 36.16 -36.79
N LEU A 330 29.56 35.26 -37.68
CA LEU A 330 30.21 34.08 -38.30
C LEU A 330 30.26 32.80 -37.42
N SER A 331 30.07 31.57 -37.94
CA SER A 331 29.73 31.11 -39.32
C SER A 331 29.09 29.70 -39.34
N ASP A 332 28.35 29.38 -40.42
CA ASP A 332 27.89 28.02 -40.76
C ASP A 332 29.03 27.03 -41.09
N ALA A 333 28.85 25.76 -40.68
CA ALA A 333 29.32 24.50 -41.32
C ALA A 333 28.99 23.30 -40.40
N ALA A 334 28.66 22.10 -40.87
CA ALA A 334 28.16 21.64 -42.17
C ALA A 334 27.44 20.28 -41.99
N PHE A 335 26.71 19.82 -43.01
CA PHE A 335 26.09 18.48 -43.04
C PHE A 335 27.14 17.35 -43.03
N ALA A 336 26.88 16.29 -42.28
CA ALA A 336 27.57 15.00 -42.40
C ALA A 336 26.55 13.86 -42.26
N ALA A 337 25.94 13.47 -43.37
CA ALA A 337 25.05 12.29 -43.41
C ALA A 337 25.88 11.00 -43.47
N VAL A 338 25.50 10.00 -42.66
CA VAL A 338 26.07 8.65 -42.72
C VAL A 338 25.10 7.77 -43.52
N PRO A 339 25.54 7.07 -44.59
CA PRO A 339 24.66 6.24 -45.39
C PRO A 339 24.25 4.94 -44.68
N PRO A 340 23.10 4.33 -45.04
CA PRO A 340 22.74 3.00 -44.58
C PRO A 340 23.73 1.96 -45.13
N GLN A 341 23.91 0.85 -44.42
CA GLN A 341 24.67 -0.31 -44.91
C GLN A 341 23.72 -1.36 -45.48
N ASP A 342 23.88 -1.67 -46.75
CA ASP A 342 23.25 -2.85 -47.37
C ASP A 342 23.83 -4.14 -46.76
N VAL A 343 22.95 -5.10 -46.48
CA VAL A 343 23.31 -6.51 -46.27
C VAL A 343 22.53 -7.38 -47.26
N ASP A 344 23.28 -8.06 -48.11
CA ASP A 344 22.82 -8.69 -49.35
C ASP A 344 22.02 -9.98 -49.08
N MET A 345 20.80 -10.06 -49.61
CA MET A 345 19.95 -11.27 -49.53
C MET A 345 20.40 -12.32 -50.55
N LYS A 346 21.29 -13.22 -50.14
CA LYS A 346 21.65 -14.43 -50.90
C LYS A 346 21.70 -15.68 -50.03
N ASP A 347 20.53 -16.27 -49.79
CA ASP A 347 20.28 -17.67 -50.14
C ASP A 347 18.80 -18.04 -49.94
N ALA A 348 18.11 -18.34 -51.04
CA ALA A 348 16.74 -18.87 -51.03
C ALA A 348 16.50 -19.67 -52.32
N VAL A 349 16.22 -20.97 -52.20
CA VAL A 349 15.53 -21.83 -53.18
C VAL A 349 15.32 -23.22 -52.56
N LEU A 350 14.22 -23.89 -52.93
CA LEU A 350 13.76 -25.22 -52.45
C LEU A 350 13.31 -25.26 -50.96
N GLY A 351 12.03 -25.54 -50.67
CA GLY A 351 10.93 -25.78 -51.61
C GLY A 351 9.54 -25.76 -50.98
N LEU A 352 8.54 -25.49 -51.82
CA LEU A 352 7.11 -25.54 -51.50
C LEU A 352 6.59 -26.98 -51.63
N VAL A 353 5.58 -27.32 -50.82
CA VAL A 353 4.62 -28.41 -51.10
C VAL A 353 3.21 -27.81 -50.98
N GLN A 354 2.31 -28.22 -51.86
CA GLN A 354 1.01 -27.57 -52.09
C GLN A 354 -0.12 -28.11 -51.21
N GLU A 355 -1.21 -27.34 -51.10
CA GLU A 355 -2.49 -27.78 -50.53
C GLU A 355 -3.39 -28.49 -51.56
N GLY A 356 -4.34 -29.28 -51.03
CA GLY A 356 -5.64 -29.58 -51.65
C GLY A 356 -5.77 -30.93 -52.37
N PRO A 357 -7.01 -31.37 -52.71
CA PRO A 357 -8.29 -30.68 -52.50
C PRO A 357 -9.32 -31.51 -51.69
N ASP A 358 -10.59 -31.07 -51.71
CA ASP A 358 -11.75 -31.61 -51.00
C ASP A 358 -12.16 -33.06 -51.36
N GLY A 359 -12.93 -33.70 -50.47
CA GLY A 359 -13.63 -34.97 -50.72
C GLY A 359 -14.64 -35.31 -49.61
N ALA A 360 -15.83 -35.80 -49.98
CA ALA A 360 -16.94 -36.12 -49.07
C ALA A 360 -17.38 -37.59 -49.16
N GLY A 361 -18.21 -38.03 -48.20
CA GLY A 361 -18.72 -39.40 -48.04
C GLY A 361 -18.23 -40.01 -46.71
N GLU A 362 -19.01 -40.45 -45.74
CA GLU A 362 -20.33 -41.11 -45.65
C GLU A 362 -20.19 -42.57 -45.17
N VAL A 363 -21.02 -42.88 -44.17
CA VAL A 363 -21.31 -44.12 -43.44
C VAL A 363 -20.98 -45.46 -44.14
N VAL A 364 -20.34 -46.36 -43.39
CA VAL A 364 -20.60 -47.82 -43.46
C VAL A 364 -20.62 -48.41 -42.04
N GLU A 365 -21.54 -49.34 -41.78
CA GLU A 365 -21.62 -50.14 -40.54
C GLU A 365 -20.68 -51.37 -40.59
N GLY A 366 -20.66 -52.17 -39.52
CA GLY A 366 -20.21 -53.58 -39.58
C GLY A 366 -19.22 -53.96 -38.48
N GLY A 367 -19.68 -54.74 -37.50
CA GLY A 367 -18.86 -55.14 -36.36
C GLY A 367 -18.15 -56.49 -36.53
N MET A 368 -17.28 -56.79 -35.57
CA MET A 368 -17.32 -58.02 -34.76
C MET A 368 -16.84 -57.71 -33.34
#